data_AF-A0A1C4Y0G2-F1
#
_entry.id   AF-A0A1C4Y0G2-F1
#
_cell.length_a   1.000
_cell.length_b   1.000
_cell.length_c   1.000
_cell.angle_alpha   90.00
_cell.angle_beta   90.00
_cell.angle_gamma   90.00
#
_symmetry.space_group_name_H-M   'P 1'
#
loop_
_entity.id
_entity.type
_entity.pdbx_description
1 polymer ?
#
loop_
_entity_poly.entity_id
_entity_poly.type
_entity_poly.pdbx_seq_one_letter_code
_entity_poly.pdbx_strand_id
1 'polypeptide(L)'
;MFRYPLVTLAVAAFSLPLSAAPVQAAPMPAPATQWSAAIAPTGCTTSTEWVTEGSNYYYGRGKVQCTTGRYKVKIQCRNKQTGVGYVVYGSSAVNAPGTATTTCNTGNVAEKVYPVADPLPTGGATTGCAPWMEWVHEGSNHYYGRGRVQCDTGRYKVKINCRNLQTGATYVVYGTQVVTAPGTATRTCYSGNVAESVEALPQ
;
A
#
# COMPACT_ATOMS: atom_id res chain seq x y z
N MET A 1 -17.18 67.50 70.42
CA MET A 1 -16.70 67.41 71.83
C MET A 1 -15.92 66.10 71.98
N PHE A 2 -14.81 66.14 72.72
CA PHE A 2 -13.88 65.04 73.14
C PHE A 2 -13.07 64.35 72.02
N ARG A 3 -11.74 64.55 71.89
CA ARG A 3 -10.53 64.28 72.74
C ARG A 3 -10.04 62.82 72.71
N TYR A 4 -8.78 62.66 72.25
CA TYR A 4 -7.77 61.57 72.35
C TYR A 4 -7.67 60.87 73.74
N PRO A 5 -6.77 59.87 74.06
CA PRO A 5 -5.60 59.29 73.34
C PRO A 5 -5.32 57.75 73.53
N LEU A 6 -4.23 57.28 72.88
CA LEU A 6 -3.20 56.25 73.22
C LEU A 6 -3.45 55.21 74.34
N VAL A 7 -3.03 53.95 74.09
CA VAL A 7 -1.93 53.24 74.81
C VAL A 7 -1.64 51.87 74.16
N THR A 8 -0.34 51.62 74.01
CA THR A 8 0.38 50.41 73.56
C THR A 8 0.42 49.31 74.62
N LEU A 9 0.38 48.02 74.22
CA LEU A 9 1.14 46.96 74.90
C LEU A 9 1.30 45.71 74.03
N ALA A 10 2.56 45.26 73.95
CA ALA A 10 3.04 44.12 73.19
C ALA A 10 3.00 42.83 74.03
N VAL A 11 2.78 41.69 73.39
CA VAL A 11 3.36 40.39 73.81
C VAL A 11 3.67 39.57 72.55
N ALA A 12 4.93 39.20 72.42
CA ALA A 12 5.46 38.27 71.43
C ALA A 12 5.20 36.82 71.86
N ALA A 13 4.96 35.91 70.91
CA ALA A 13 5.53 34.56 70.96
C ALA A 13 5.30 33.83 69.63
N PHE A 14 6.43 33.55 68.99
CA PHE A 14 6.70 32.52 67.99
C PHE A 14 5.69 31.36 67.90
N SER A 15 5.20 31.12 66.69
CA SER A 15 4.97 29.76 66.18
C SER A 15 4.88 29.82 64.66
N LEU A 16 5.93 29.32 64.00
CA LEU A 16 5.98 29.05 62.56
C LEU A 16 5.11 27.83 62.25
N PRO A 17 4.12 27.91 61.35
CA PRO A 17 3.68 26.74 60.62
C PRO A 17 4.47 26.63 59.32
N LEU A 18 5.07 25.45 59.14
CA LEU A 18 5.71 24.98 57.91
C LEU A 18 4.82 25.27 56.70
N SER A 19 5.36 25.98 55.72
CA SER A 19 4.81 25.94 54.36
C SER A 19 5.12 24.56 53.76
N ALA A 20 4.10 23.76 53.55
CA ALA A 20 4.20 22.60 52.67
C ALA A 20 4.48 23.11 51.25
N ALA A 21 5.66 22.78 50.72
CA ALA A 21 5.98 23.01 49.32
C ALA A 21 4.95 22.27 48.43
N PRO A 22 4.54 22.83 47.28
CA PRO A 22 3.81 22.04 46.30
C PRO A 22 4.70 20.88 45.89
N VAL A 23 4.17 19.66 46.00
CA VAL A 23 4.77 18.47 45.39
C VAL A 23 4.84 18.75 43.90
N GLN A 24 6.03 19.10 43.43
CA GLN A 24 6.31 19.16 42.01
C GLN A 24 6.27 17.72 41.53
N ALA A 25 5.17 17.35 40.88
CA ALA A 25 5.06 16.08 40.20
C ALA A 25 6.27 15.93 39.29
N ALA A 26 7.09 14.90 39.55
CA ALA A 26 8.19 14.55 38.68
C ALA A 26 7.62 14.40 37.26
N PRO A 27 8.25 15.00 36.23
CA PRO A 27 7.83 14.78 34.87
C PRO A 27 7.87 13.27 34.62
N MET A 28 6.70 12.68 34.38
CA MET A 28 6.61 11.31 33.92
C MET A 28 7.50 11.18 32.67
N PRO A 29 8.38 10.17 32.56
CA PRO A 29 9.03 9.91 31.30
C PRO A 29 7.93 9.65 30.27
N ALA A 30 7.88 10.49 29.24
CA ALA A 30 7.03 10.26 28.08
C ALA A 30 7.34 8.85 27.57
N PRO A 31 6.34 7.98 27.31
CA PRO A 31 6.61 6.70 26.69
C PRO A 31 7.24 6.97 25.32
N ALA A 32 8.52 6.66 25.19
CA ALA A 32 9.23 6.63 23.93
C ALA A 32 8.62 5.53 23.06
N THR A 33 7.56 5.87 22.34
CA THR A 33 7.10 5.12 21.17
C THR A 33 7.35 5.99 19.95
N GLN A 34 8.63 6.27 19.73
CA GLN A 34 9.12 6.74 18.45
C GLN A 34 9.09 5.53 17.50
N TRP A 35 7.90 5.17 17.03
CA TRP A 35 7.79 4.36 15.82
C TRP A 35 8.32 5.25 14.71
N SER A 36 9.59 5.05 14.37
CA SER A 36 10.19 5.60 13.16
C SER A 36 9.21 5.31 12.02
N ALA A 37 8.69 6.36 11.38
CA ALA A 37 7.92 6.21 10.16
C ALA A 37 8.75 5.30 9.24
N ALA A 38 8.21 4.13 8.89
CA ALA A 38 8.96 3.19 8.07
C ALA A 38 9.28 3.89 6.74
N ILE A 39 10.57 4.05 6.49
CA ILE A 39 11.06 4.72 5.29
C ILE A 39 10.60 3.88 4.10
N ALA A 40 9.92 4.52 3.15
CA ALA A 40 9.49 3.87 1.92
C ALA A 40 10.70 3.24 1.21
N PRO A 41 10.57 2.03 0.65
CA PRO A 41 11.70 1.37 0.01
C PRO A 41 12.16 2.14 -1.23
N THR A 42 13.48 2.33 -1.37
CA THR A 42 14.08 3.04 -2.52
C THR A 42 15.22 2.24 -3.14
N GLY A 43 15.57 2.59 -4.39
CA GLY A 43 16.60 1.87 -5.15
C GLY A 43 16.27 0.39 -5.35
N CYS A 44 14.99 0.09 -5.62
CA CYS A 44 14.52 -1.28 -5.76
C CYS A 44 14.78 -1.82 -7.16
N THR A 45 15.49 -2.95 -7.25
CA THR A 45 15.58 -3.76 -8.46
C THR A 45 14.62 -4.94 -8.34
N THR A 46 13.89 -5.20 -9.43
CA THR A 46 12.97 -6.33 -9.50
C THR A 46 13.40 -7.31 -10.59
N SER A 47 13.29 -8.60 -10.31
CA SER A 47 13.55 -9.64 -11.30
C SER A 47 12.61 -10.81 -11.12
N THR A 48 12.63 -11.70 -12.08
CA THR A 48 11.82 -12.91 -12.13
C THR A 48 12.74 -14.09 -12.44
N GLU A 49 12.42 -15.25 -11.90
CA GLU A 49 13.23 -16.45 -12.07
C GLU A 49 12.40 -17.69 -12.34
N TRP A 50 13.09 -18.71 -12.82
CA TRP A 50 12.54 -20.04 -13.01
C TRP A 50 12.33 -20.76 -11.68
N VAL A 51 11.24 -21.50 -11.63
CA VAL A 51 10.85 -22.38 -10.54
C VAL A 51 10.76 -23.79 -11.08
N THR A 52 11.44 -24.70 -10.39
CA THR A 52 11.36 -26.13 -10.62
C THR A 52 10.54 -26.73 -9.48
N GLU A 53 9.39 -27.30 -9.80
CA GLU A 53 8.46 -27.90 -8.83
C GLU A 53 8.02 -29.28 -9.33
N GLY A 54 8.62 -30.33 -8.79
CA GLY A 54 8.53 -31.68 -9.36
C GLY A 54 9.07 -31.70 -10.79
N SER A 55 8.24 -32.14 -11.74
CA SER A 55 8.56 -32.12 -13.18
C SER A 55 8.20 -30.82 -13.89
N ASN A 56 7.61 -29.84 -13.19
CA ASN A 56 7.17 -28.58 -13.79
C ASN A 56 8.28 -27.54 -13.75
N TYR A 57 8.43 -26.79 -14.85
CA TYR A 57 9.38 -25.70 -14.99
C TYR A 57 8.67 -24.44 -15.50
N TYR A 58 8.61 -23.39 -14.68
CA TYR A 58 7.89 -22.17 -15.03
C TYR A 58 8.53 -20.92 -14.44
N TYR A 59 8.39 -19.79 -15.16
CA TYR A 59 8.92 -18.50 -14.75
C TYR A 59 7.98 -17.82 -13.78
N GLY A 60 7.95 -18.30 -12.54
CA GLY A 60 6.89 -17.97 -11.57
C GLY A 60 7.35 -17.23 -10.32
N ARG A 61 8.65 -17.15 -10.04
CA ARG A 61 9.13 -16.50 -8.81
C ARG A 61 9.60 -15.09 -9.09
N GLY A 62 9.03 -14.11 -8.41
CA GLY A 62 9.50 -12.73 -8.43
C GLY A 62 10.41 -12.43 -7.25
N LYS A 63 11.36 -11.53 -7.47
CA LYS A 63 12.34 -11.05 -6.50
C LYS A 63 12.39 -9.53 -6.47
N VAL A 64 12.54 -8.98 -5.27
CA VAL A 64 12.78 -7.56 -5.04
C VAL A 64 13.98 -7.40 -4.13
N GLN A 65 14.88 -6.52 -4.50
CA GLN A 65 16.01 -6.08 -3.70
C GLN A 65 16.02 -4.56 -3.68
N CYS A 66 15.90 -3.96 -2.50
CA CYS A 66 15.96 -2.50 -2.33
C CYS A 66 17.19 -2.11 -1.52
N THR A 67 17.65 -0.89 -1.75
CA THR A 67 18.82 -0.33 -1.04
C THR A 67 18.48 0.15 0.36
N THR A 68 17.24 0.59 0.60
CA THR A 68 16.77 1.07 1.90
C THR A 68 15.32 0.64 2.17
N GLY A 69 14.87 0.81 3.42
CA GLY A 69 13.49 0.58 3.84
C GLY A 69 13.18 -0.87 4.21
N ARG A 70 11.92 -1.08 4.60
CA ARG A 70 11.35 -2.41 4.90
C ARG A 70 10.22 -2.69 3.91
N TYR A 71 10.27 -3.85 3.27
CA TYR A 71 9.39 -4.15 2.14
C TYR A 71 9.05 -5.63 2.00
N LYS A 72 7.90 -5.87 1.38
CA LYS A 72 7.46 -7.13 0.80
C LYS A 72 7.63 -7.10 -0.71
N VAL A 73 7.43 -8.23 -1.34
CA VAL A 73 7.28 -8.34 -2.78
C VAL A 73 5.82 -8.61 -3.13
N LYS A 74 5.38 -8.05 -4.25
CA LYS A 74 4.11 -8.38 -4.90
C LYS A 74 4.38 -8.73 -6.35
N ILE A 75 3.69 -9.72 -6.86
CA ILE A 75 3.82 -10.14 -8.26
C ILE A 75 2.46 -10.19 -8.93
N GLN A 76 2.43 -9.78 -10.20
CA GLN A 76 1.35 -10.06 -11.12
C GLN A 76 1.63 -11.40 -11.78
N CYS A 77 0.74 -12.36 -11.55
CA CYS A 77 0.79 -13.68 -12.15
C CYS A 77 -0.24 -13.78 -13.28
N ARG A 78 0.07 -14.57 -14.31
CA ARG A 78 -0.88 -14.98 -15.34
C ARG A 78 -0.92 -16.49 -15.47
N ASN A 79 -2.15 -17.00 -15.52
CA ASN A 79 -2.38 -18.38 -15.90
C ASN A 79 -2.07 -18.57 -17.39
N LYS A 80 -1.13 -19.46 -17.70
CA LYS A 80 -0.69 -19.71 -19.08
C LYS A 80 -1.76 -20.36 -19.95
N GLN A 81 -2.68 -21.12 -19.35
CA GLN A 81 -3.74 -21.83 -20.07
C GLN A 81 -4.95 -20.93 -20.32
N THR A 82 -5.38 -20.16 -19.31
CA THR A 82 -6.61 -19.38 -19.38
C THR A 82 -6.39 -17.89 -19.67
N GLY A 83 -5.16 -17.40 -19.55
CA GLY A 83 -4.82 -15.98 -19.67
C GLY A 83 -5.30 -15.12 -18.50
N VAL A 84 -5.96 -15.71 -17.48
CA VAL A 84 -6.46 -14.99 -16.30
C VAL A 84 -5.31 -14.55 -15.42
N GLY A 85 -5.33 -13.28 -15.01
CA GLY A 85 -4.31 -12.70 -14.15
C GLY A 85 -4.76 -12.58 -12.69
N TYR A 86 -3.79 -12.57 -11.79
CA TYR A 86 -4.02 -12.36 -10.36
C TYR A 86 -2.76 -11.78 -9.72
N VAL A 87 -2.90 -11.27 -8.51
CA VAL A 87 -1.78 -10.70 -7.75
C VAL A 87 -1.50 -11.55 -6.52
N VAL A 88 -0.22 -11.81 -6.25
CA VAL A 88 0.25 -12.50 -5.05
C VAL A 88 1.17 -11.58 -4.26
N TYR A 89 0.96 -11.52 -2.95
CA TYR A 89 1.83 -10.82 -2.02
C TYR A 89 2.73 -11.84 -1.31
N GLY A 90 3.99 -11.49 -1.11
CA GLY A 90 4.88 -12.21 -0.20
C GLY A 90 4.38 -12.08 1.24
N SER A 91 4.43 -13.18 1.98
CA SER A 91 3.96 -13.23 3.38
C SER A 91 4.86 -12.46 4.34
N SER A 92 6.16 -12.41 4.06
CA SER A 92 7.17 -11.83 4.96
C SER A 92 7.80 -10.57 4.37
N ALA A 93 7.93 -9.55 5.21
CA ALA A 93 8.72 -8.35 4.90
C ALA A 93 10.20 -8.59 5.24
N VAL A 94 11.08 -7.95 4.48
CA VAL A 94 12.52 -7.93 4.73
C VAL A 94 13.00 -6.49 4.91
N ASN A 95 14.07 -6.29 5.68
CA ASN A 95 14.77 -5.03 5.75
C ASN A 95 15.87 -4.98 4.68
N ALA A 96 16.10 -3.82 4.08
CA ALA A 96 17.25 -3.61 3.23
C ALA A 96 18.58 -3.65 4.02
N PRO A 97 19.67 -4.17 3.44
CA PRO A 97 19.75 -4.88 2.16
C PRO A 97 19.29 -6.33 2.33
N GLY A 98 18.13 -6.66 1.75
CA GLY A 98 17.52 -7.98 1.83
C GLY A 98 16.97 -8.41 0.47
N THR A 99 16.53 -9.65 0.33
CA THR A 99 15.82 -10.09 -0.87
C THR A 99 14.45 -10.61 -0.46
N ALA A 100 13.39 -9.97 -0.94
CA ALA A 100 12.02 -10.46 -0.80
C ALA A 100 11.67 -11.29 -2.03
N THR A 101 11.09 -12.47 -1.84
CA THR A 101 10.66 -13.35 -2.94
C THR A 101 9.25 -13.86 -2.71
N THR A 102 8.53 -14.10 -3.80
CA THR A 102 7.21 -14.76 -3.78
C THR A 102 6.99 -15.44 -5.12
N THR A 103 6.15 -16.47 -5.14
CA THR A 103 5.97 -17.35 -6.30
C THR A 103 4.51 -17.42 -6.69
N CYS A 104 4.24 -17.41 -8.00
CA CYS A 104 2.91 -17.67 -8.54
C CYS A 104 2.47 -19.10 -8.21
N ASN A 105 1.17 -19.37 -8.25
CA ASN A 105 0.68 -20.74 -8.15
C ASN A 105 1.29 -21.60 -9.27
N THR A 106 1.50 -22.88 -9.00
CA THR A 106 2.17 -23.84 -9.89
C THR A 106 1.70 -23.73 -11.35
N GLY A 107 2.66 -23.69 -12.29
CA GLY A 107 2.42 -23.63 -13.73
C GLY A 107 2.10 -22.24 -14.30
N ASN A 108 2.00 -21.21 -13.46
CA ASN A 108 1.69 -19.84 -13.88
C ASN A 108 2.96 -18.98 -14.01
N VAL A 109 2.89 -17.89 -14.76
CA VAL A 109 4.05 -17.00 -14.95
C VAL A 109 3.91 -15.70 -14.20
N ALA A 110 5.02 -15.23 -13.63
CA ALA A 110 5.15 -13.87 -13.12
C ALA A 110 5.42 -12.93 -14.29
N GLU A 111 4.53 -11.97 -14.51
CA GLU A 111 4.63 -10.99 -15.59
C GLU A 111 5.29 -9.69 -15.14
N LYS A 112 4.98 -9.26 -13.91
CA LYS A 112 5.53 -8.06 -13.31
C LYS A 112 5.75 -8.27 -11.82
N VAL A 113 6.75 -7.60 -11.28
CA VAL A 113 7.18 -7.69 -9.89
C VAL A 113 7.29 -6.29 -9.33
N TYR A 114 6.83 -6.11 -8.10
CA TYR A 114 6.72 -4.80 -7.46
C TYR A 114 7.24 -4.88 -6.02
N PRO A 115 8.05 -3.90 -5.57
CA PRO A 115 8.26 -3.68 -4.15
C PRO A 115 6.96 -3.19 -3.51
N VAL A 116 6.70 -3.60 -2.27
CA VAL A 116 5.58 -3.13 -1.45
C VAL A 116 6.12 -2.67 -0.11
N ALA A 117 5.86 -1.42 0.28
CA ALA A 117 6.29 -0.90 1.58
C ALA A 117 5.64 -1.68 2.74
N ASP A 118 6.37 -1.90 3.84
CA ASP A 118 5.82 -2.49 5.06
C ASP A 118 6.29 -1.72 6.32
N PRO A 119 5.37 -1.09 7.08
CA PRO A 119 3.94 -0.96 6.82
C PRO A 119 3.61 -0.18 5.54
N LEU A 120 2.40 -0.41 5.02
CA LEU A 120 1.88 0.37 3.90
C LEU A 120 1.74 1.85 4.27
N PRO A 121 1.91 2.77 3.32
CA PRO A 121 1.72 4.20 3.57
C PRO A 121 0.31 4.47 4.11
N THR A 122 0.23 5.27 5.17
CA THR A 122 -1.03 5.80 5.69
C THR A 122 -1.32 7.14 5.01
N GLY A 123 -2.58 7.43 4.70
CA GLY A 123 -2.96 8.69 4.04
C GLY A 123 -3.94 8.57 2.88
N GLY A 124 -4.50 7.39 2.63
CA GLY A 124 -5.57 7.20 1.64
C GLY A 124 -5.15 7.35 0.17
N ALA A 125 -3.92 7.78 -0.10
CA ALA A 125 -3.36 7.86 -1.44
C ALA A 125 -3.33 6.48 -2.10
N THR A 126 -3.67 6.46 -3.39
CA THR A 126 -3.61 5.25 -4.22
C THR A 126 -2.15 4.98 -4.59
N THR A 127 -1.58 3.87 -4.10
CA THR A 127 -0.18 3.51 -4.34
C THR A 127 -0.02 2.06 -4.78
N GLY A 128 1.09 1.77 -5.45
CA GLY A 128 1.47 0.41 -5.82
C GLY A 128 0.46 -0.29 -6.73
N CYS A 129 -0.08 0.39 -7.74
CA CYS A 129 -1.04 -0.25 -8.63
C CYS A 129 -0.36 -1.21 -9.62
N ALA A 130 -0.88 -2.42 -9.71
CA ALA A 130 -0.50 -3.43 -10.68
C ALA A 130 -1.65 -3.62 -11.69
N PRO A 131 -1.57 -3.05 -12.90
CA PRO A 131 -2.56 -3.26 -13.94
C PRO A 131 -2.18 -4.42 -14.87
N TRP A 132 -3.20 -5.15 -15.34
CA TRP A 132 -3.05 -6.22 -16.33
C TRP A 132 -4.26 -6.33 -17.26
N MET A 133 -4.07 -7.06 -18.36
CA MET A 133 -5.10 -7.33 -19.36
C MET A 133 -5.35 -8.83 -19.43
N GLU A 134 -6.63 -9.20 -19.56
CA GLU A 134 -7.10 -10.58 -19.64
C GLU A 134 -7.84 -10.83 -20.95
N TRP A 135 -7.86 -12.10 -21.35
CA TRP A 135 -8.68 -12.55 -22.45
C TRP A 135 -10.17 -12.44 -22.12
N VAL A 136 -10.92 -12.02 -23.13
CA VAL A 136 -12.38 -12.07 -23.18
C VAL A 136 -12.72 -13.05 -24.28
N HIS A 137 -13.62 -13.98 -23.97
CA HIS A 137 -14.16 -14.92 -24.93
C HIS A 137 -15.47 -14.35 -25.49
N GLU A 138 -15.54 -14.26 -26.81
CA GLU A 138 -16.73 -13.79 -27.52
C GLU A 138 -16.98 -14.71 -28.72
N GLY A 139 -18.01 -15.56 -28.61
CA GLY A 139 -18.20 -16.66 -29.54
C GLY A 139 -16.98 -17.58 -29.56
N SER A 140 -16.41 -17.80 -30.76
CA SER A 140 -15.20 -18.60 -30.96
C SER A 140 -13.90 -17.81 -30.88
N ASN A 141 -13.97 -16.49 -30.68
CA ASN A 141 -12.80 -15.62 -30.67
C ASN A 141 -12.39 -15.29 -29.22
N HIS A 142 -11.09 -15.08 -29.03
CA HIS A 142 -10.56 -14.50 -27.82
C HIS A 142 -9.75 -13.25 -28.16
N TYR A 143 -9.89 -12.21 -27.35
CA TYR A 143 -9.12 -10.98 -27.48
C TYR A 143 -8.81 -10.41 -26.10
N TYR A 144 -7.72 -9.64 -25.99
CA TYR A 144 -7.39 -8.93 -24.75
C TYR A 144 -8.33 -7.74 -24.58
N GLY A 145 -9.55 -7.97 -24.10
CA GLY A 145 -10.57 -6.93 -23.97
C GLY A 145 -10.81 -6.47 -22.53
N ARG A 146 -10.34 -7.22 -21.53
CA ARG A 146 -10.63 -6.97 -20.12
C ARG A 146 -9.40 -6.40 -19.43
N GLY A 147 -9.56 -5.25 -18.81
CA GLY A 147 -8.52 -4.63 -18.00
C GLY A 147 -8.82 -4.78 -16.52
N ARG A 148 -7.80 -5.09 -15.74
CA ARG A 148 -7.85 -5.16 -14.28
C ARG A 148 -6.73 -4.36 -13.67
N VAL A 149 -6.97 -3.85 -12.47
CA VAL A 149 -5.95 -3.20 -11.67
C VAL A 149 -6.17 -3.47 -10.18
N GLN A 150 -5.07 -3.69 -9.47
CA GLN A 150 -5.07 -3.84 -8.02
C GLN A 150 -3.95 -3.00 -7.42
N CYS A 151 -4.28 -2.16 -6.44
CA CYS A 151 -3.36 -1.28 -5.74
C CYS A 151 -3.19 -1.74 -4.29
N ASP A 152 -2.12 -1.28 -3.64
CA ASP A 152 -1.78 -1.63 -2.26
C ASP A 152 -2.60 -0.81 -1.26
N THR A 153 -2.86 0.46 -1.61
CA THR A 153 -3.60 1.42 -0.77
C THR A 153 -4.56 2.26 -1.59
N GLY A 154 -5.47 2.96 -0.90
CA GLY A 154 -6.35 3.98 -1.47
C GLY A 154 -7.64 3.45 -2.10
N ARG A 155 -8.33 4.36 -2.79
CA ARG A 155 -9.58 4.10 -3.51
C ARG A 155 -9.40 4.45 -4.97
N TYR A 156 -9.86 3.57 -5.86
CA TYR A 156 -9.61 3.74 -7.29
C TYR A 156 -10.70 3.08 -8.13
N LYS A 157 -10.75 3.53 -9.39
CA LYS A 157 -11.45 2.84 -10.48
C LYS A 157 -10.41 2.38 -11.50
N VAL A 158 -10.78 1.43 -12.34
CA VAL A 158 -9.96 1.10 -13.51
C VAL A 158 -10.25 2.07 -14.64
N LYS A 159 -9.22 2.46 -15.39
CA LYS A 159 -9.32 3.15 -16.68
C LYS A 159 -8.65 2.25 -17.72
N ILE A 160 -9.30 2.06 -18.86
CA ILE A 160 -8.77 1.24 -19.95
C ILE A 160 -8.80 2.07 -21.22
N ASN A 161 -7.66 2.15 -21.90
CA ASN A 161 -7.58 2.65 -23.27
C ASN A 161 -7.85 1.47 -24.20
N CYS A 162 -8.94 1.54 -24.95
CA CYS A 162 -9.39 0.52 -25.87
C CYS A 162 -9.15 0.95 -27.32
N ARG A 163 -8.87 -0.01 -28.19
CA ARG A 163 -8.79 0.18 -29.63
C ARG A 163 -9.76 -0.74 -30.35
N ASN A 164 -10.49 -0.17 -31.28
CA ASN A 164 -11.34 -0.91 -32.20
C ASN A 164 -10.49 -1.63 -33.25
N LEU A 165 -10.63 -2.95 -33.33
CA LEU A 165 -9.80 -3.76 -34.22
C LEU A 165 -10.13 -3.57 -35.70
N GLN A 166 -11.37 -3.19 -36.03
CA GLN A 166 -11.81 -3.03 -37.41
C GLN A 166 -11.43 -1.65 -37.97
N THR A 167 -11.59 -0.61 -37.16
CA THR A 167 -11.42 0.80 -37.57
C THR A 167 -10.12 1.42 -37.09
N GLY A 168 -9.43 0.81 -36.12
CA GLY A 168 -8.26 1.39 -35.47
C GLY A 168 -8.57 2.53 -34.49
N ALA A 169 -9.84 2.94 -34.36
CA ALA A 169 -10.23 4.04 -33.49
C ALA A 169 -9.98 3.71 -32.01
N THR A 170 -9.46 4.67 -31.25
CA THR A 170 -9.20 4.53 -29.82
C THR A 170 -10.25 5.26 -28.99
N TYR A 171 -10.58 4.70 -27.83
CA TYR A 171 -11.51 5.28 -26.87
C TYR A 171 -11.17 4.83 -25.45
N VAL A 172 -11.70 5.52 -24.44
CA VAL A 172 -11.44 5.21 -23.04
C VAL A 172 -12.70 4.69 -22.38
N VAL A 173 -12.59 3.61 -21.62
CA VAL A 173 -13.65 3.14 -20.72
C VAL A 173 -13.20 3.22 -19.27
N TYR A 174 -14.12 3.66 -18.42
CA TYR A 174 -13.93 3.75 -16.98
C TYR A 174 -14.70 2.65 -16.27
N GLY A 175 -14.14 2.14 -15.18
CA GLY A 175 -14.85 1.31 -14.22
C GLY A 175 -16.05 2.05 -13.65
N THR A 176 -17.15 1.36 -13.42
CA THR A 176 -18.36 1.97 -12.85
C THR A 176 -18.30 2.05 -11.33
N GLN A 177 -17.56 1.14 -10.69
CA GLN A 177 -17.44 1.03 -9.23
C GLN A 177 -16.07 1.51 -8.73
N VAL A 178 -16.08 2.27 -7.63
CA VAL A 178 -14.87 2.56 -6.84
C VAL A 178 -14.57 1.34 -5.98
N VAL A 179 -13.33 0.86 -6.04
CA VAL A 179 -12.82 -0.23 -5.21
C VAL A 179 -11.84 0.34 -4.18
N THR A 180 -11.90 -0.18 -2.96
CA THR A 180 -10.92 0.10 -1.91
C THR A 180 -9.84 -0.97 -1.94
N ALA A 181 -8.56 -0.57 -1.89
CA ALA A 181 -7.44 -1.50 -1.79
C ALA A 181 -7.60 -2.44 -0.57
N PRO A 182 -7.21 -3.71 -0.67
CA PRO A 182 -6.50 -4.34 -1.78
C PRO A 182 -7.43 -4.98 -2.84
N GLY A 183 -8.70 -4.54 -2.97
CA GLY A 183 -9.65 -5.12 -3.92
C GLY A 183 -9.25 -4.95 -5.39
N THR A 184 -9.79 -5.75 -6.30
CA THR A 184 -9.49 -5.61 -7.75
C THR A 184 -10.58 -4.81 -8.46
N ALA A 185 -10.20 -3.76 -9.20
CA ALA A 185 -11.09 -3.06 -10.11
C ALA A 185 -11.00 -3.70 -11.52
N THR A 186 -12.14 -3.87 -12.18
CA THR A 186 -12.24 -4.55 -13.48
C THR A 186 -13.19 -3.83 -14.42
N ARG A 187 -12.86 -3.82 -15.72
CA ARG A 187 -13.74 -3.34 -16.78
C ARG A 187 -13.36 -4.03 -18.09
N THR A 188 -14.29 -4.02 -19.03
CA THR A 188 -14.10 -4.61 -20.36
C THR A 188 -14.33 -3.54 -21.40
N CYS A 189 -13.52 -3.53 -22.45
CA CYS A 189 -13.80 -2.80 -23.68
C CYS A 189 -15.13 -3.28 -24.29
N TYR A 190 -15.72 -2.51 -25.20
CA TYR A 190 -16.89 -2.99 -25.93
C TYR A 190 -16.51 -4.21 -26.79
N SER A 191 -17.53 -5.02 -27.12
CA SER A 191 -17.40 -6.21 -27.96
C SER A 191 -16.57 -5.93 -29.23
N GLY A 192 -15.65 -6.84 -29.57
CA GLY A 192 -14.76 -6.72 -30.73
C GLY A 192 -13.61 -5.69 -30.61
N ASN A 193 -13.31 -5.17 -29.42
CA ASN A 193 -12.24 -4.19 -29.19
C ASN A 193 -11.20 -4.71 -28.19
N VAL A 194 -9.95 -4.28 -28.34
CA VAL A 194 -8.85 -4.69 -27.47
C VAL A 194 -8.47 -3.58 -26.49
N ALA A 195 -8.08 -3.94 -25.29
CA ALA A 195 -7.38 -3.09 -24.35
C ALA A 195 -5.93 -2.93 -24.81
N GLU A 196 -5.45 -1.68 -24.82
CA GLU A 196 -4.05 -1.34 -25.13
C GLU A 196 -3.28 -0.96 -23.87
N SER A 197 -3.94 -0.26 -22.95
CA SER A 197 -3.38 0.03 -21.63
C SER A 197 -4.46 0.04 -20.56
N VAL A 198 -4.03 -0.25 -19.33
CA VAL A 198 -4.88 -0.30 -18.15
C VAL A 198 -4.19 0.47 -17.04
N GLU A 199 -4.94 1.33 -16.36
CA GLU A 199 -4.45 2.23 -15.34
C GLU A 199 -5.41 2.23 -14.15
N ALA A 200 -4.89 2.51 -12.96
CA ALA A 200 -5.72 2.91 -11.83
C ALA A 200 -5.98 4.41 -11.92
N LEU A 201 -7.24 4.79 -11.73
CA LEU A 201 -7.64 6.18 -11.57
C LEU A 201 -7.97 6.41 -10.08
N PRO A 202 -7.13 7.16 -9.34
CA PRO A 202 -7.40 7.55 -7.95
C PRO A 202 -8.75 8.28 -7.81
N GLN A 203 -9.37 8.19 -6.64
CA GLN A 203 -10.69 8.78 -6.32
C GLN A 203 -10.65 9.59 -5.03
#